data_AF-A0A2H6A8Q0-F1
#
_entry.id   AF-A0A2H6A8Q0-F1
#
_cell.length_a   1.000
_cell.length_b   1.000
_cell.length_c   1.000
_cell.angle_alpha   90.00
_cell.angle_beta   90.00
_cell.angle_gamma   90.00
#
_symmetry.space_group_name_H-M   'P 1'
#
loop_
_entity.id
_entity.type
_entity.pdbx_description
1 polymer ?
#
loop_
_entity_poly.entity_id
_entity_poly.type
_entity_poly.pdbx_seq_one_letter_code
_entity_poly.pdbx_strand_id
1 'polypeptide(L)'
;MSEVLKIILNSILPSVLLFILYKFFEEFILKPYLEYKKILAKVDHYLKFYNNIIFNINPPNRIKAYEPLPEDWIKAKETFRNLSCELESHYKSMICKLFLPKKENIYTSIKDLMILSNIIGIANDYKGNYQEKAIRLEEEIRRCLKIPQINNEK
;
A
#
# COMPACT_ATOMS: atom_id res chain seq x y z
N MET A 1 -51.74 -9.87 21.52
CA MET A 1 -51.19 -8.86 20.56
C MET A 1 -52.26 -8.56 19.53
N SER A 2 -52.63 -7.29 19.34
CA SER A 2 -53.57 -6.91 18.27
C SER A 2 -52.98 -7.21 16.90
N GLU A 3 -53.81 -7.54 15.92
CA GLU A 3 -53.37 -7.75 14.51
C GLU A 3 -52.61 -6.55 13.97
N VAL A 4 -53.02 -5.34 14.35
CA VAL A 4 -52.35 -4.09 14.00
C VAL A 4 -50.89 -4.09 14.47
N LEU A 5 -50.61 -4.56 15.69
CA LEU A 5 -49.25 -4.63 16.22
C LEU A 5 -48.38 -5.63 15.43
N LYS A 6 -48.95 -6.76 15.00
CA LYS A 6 -48.24 -7.75 14.17
C LYS A 6 -47.90 -7.19 12.79
N ILE A 7 -48.81 -6.46 12.16
CA ILE A 7 -48.58 -5.82 10.86
C ILE A 7 -47.46 -4.79 10.98
N ILE A 8 -47.51 -3.92 11.98
CA ILE A 8 -46.49 -2.90 12.23
C ILE A 8 -45.12 -3.53 12.47
N LEU A 9 -45.03 -4.56 13.34
CA LEU A 9 -43.77 -5.26 13.58
C LEU A 9 -43.23 -5.93 12.32
N ASN A 10 -44.08 -6.62 11.55
CA ASN A 10 -43.66 -7.31 10.33
C ASN A 10 -43.25 -6.35 9.21
N SER A 11 -43.72 -5.09 9.20
CA SER A 11 -43.31 -4.09 8.22
C SER A 11 -42.09 -3.28 8.66
N ILE A 12 -41.96 -2.95 9.96
CA ILE A 12 -40.85 -2.12 10.47
C ILE A 12 -39.59 -2.95 10.68
N LEU A 13 -39.72 -4.16 11.22
CA LEU A 13 -38.57 -5.00 11.57
C LEU A 13 -37.65 -5.30 10.37
N PRO A 14 -38.16 -5.64 9.17
CA PRO A 14 -37.30 -5.85 8.00
C PRO A 14 -36.57 -4.60 7.56
N SER A 15 -37.21 -3.43 7.60
CA SER A 15 -36.58 -2.15 7.24
C SER A 15 -35.46 -1.78 8.20
N VAL A 16 -35.67 -1.95 9.51
CA VAL A 16 -34.63 -1.73 10.52
C VAL A 16 -33.48 -2.71 10.35
N LEU A 17 -33.79 -3.99 10.10
CA LEU A 17 -32.77 -5.02 9.89
C LEU A 17 -31.96 -4.75 8.62
N LEU A 18 -32.60 -4.33 7.53
CA LEU A 18 -31.94 -3.91 6.29
C LEU A 18 -31.04 -2.69 6.52
N PHE A 19 -31.50 -1.72 7.29
CA PHE A 19 -30.69 -0.55 7.65
C PHE A 19 -29.44 -0.94 8.45
N ILE A 20 -29.57 -1.86 9.41
CA ILE A 20 -28.43 -2.39 10.18
C ILE A 20 -27.45 -3.11 9.25
N LEU A 21 -27.95 -3.96 8.34
CA LEU A 21 -27.10 -4.65 7.35
C LEU A 21 -26.38 -3.67 6.43
N TYR A 22 -27.07 -2.62 5.97
CA TYR A 22 -26.47 -1.56 5.17
C TYR A 22 -25.36 -0.83 5.93
N LYS A 23 -25.61 -0.42 7.18
CA LYS A 23 -24.61 0.24 8.03
C LYS A 23 -23.42 -0.66 8.32
N PHE A 24 -23.67 -1.94 8.53
CA PHE A 24 -22.61 -2.93 8.68
C PHE A 24 -21.74 -3.02 7.40
N PHE A 25 -22.37 -3.12 6.23
CA PHE A 25 -21.66 -3.16 4.95
C PHE A 25 -20.84 -1.88 4.71
N GLU A 26 -21.43 -0.72 4.98
CA GLU A 26 -20.77 0.58 4.83
C GLU A 26 -19.51 0.68 5.71
N GLU A 27 -19.63 0.41 7.02
CA GLU A 27 -18.55 0.60 7.98
C GLU A 27 -17.45 -0.47 7.90
N PHE A 28 -17.81 -1.74 7.64
CA PHE A 28 -16.86 -2.85 7.72
C PHE A 28 -16.33 -3.34 6.37
N ILE A 29 -16.99 -2.98 5.26
CA ILE A 29 -16.59 -3.42 3.92
C ILE A 29 -16.21 -2.20 3.07
N LEU A 30 -17.11 -1.24 2.90
CA LEU A 30 -16.89 -0.14 1.96
C LEU A 30 -15.81 0.83 2.44
N LYS A 31 -15.93 1.37 3.67
CA LYS A 31 -14.95 2.34 4.19
C LYS A 31 -13.53 1.77 4.26
N PRO A 32 -13.28 0.56 4.82
CA PRO A 32 -11.93 0.01 4.85
C PRO A 32 -11.38 -0.18 3.44
N TYR A 33 -12.21 -0.64 2.49
CA TYR A 33 -11.79 -0.80 1.09
C TYR A 33 -11.37 0.52 0.45
N LEU A 34 -12.11 1.61 0.69
CA LEU A 34 -11.75 2.95 0.19
C LEU A 34 -10.43 3.43 0.79
N GLU A 35 -10.21 3.24 2.09
CA GLU A 35 -8.93 3.57 2.73
C GLU A 35 -7.78 2.75 2.15
N TYR A 36 -8.00 1.46 1.89
CA TYR A 36 -7.00 0.62 1.22
C TYR A 36 -6.64 1.17 -0.18
N LYS A 37 -7.65 1.61 -0.95
CA LYS A 37 -7.43 2.24 -2.25
C LYS A 37 -6.64 3.54 -2.15
N LYS A 38 -6.83 4.34 -1.09
CA LYS A 38 -6.00 5.53 -0.84
C LYS A 38 -4.55 5.14 -0.57
N ILE A 39 -4.29 4.10 0.21
CA ILE A 39 -2.92 3.58 0.44
C ILE A 39 -2.29 3.15 -0.89
N LEU A 40 -3.02 2.43 -1.74
CA LEU A 40 -2.51 2.04 -3.06
C LEU A 40 -2.17 3.24 -3.95
N ALA A 41 -3.02 4.27 -3.94
CA ALA A 41 -2.76 5.50 -4.67
C ALA A 41 -1.50 6.21 -4.16
N LYS A 42 -1.28 6.24 -2.84
CA LYS A 42 -0.03 6.75 -2.25
C LYS A 42 1.18 5.94 -2.70
N VAL A 43 1.09 4.60 -2.67
CA VAL A 43 2.18 3.73 -3.14
C VAL A 43 2.51 4.02 -4.60
N ASP A 44 1.52 4.04 -5.49
CA ASP A 44 1.74 4.35 -6.92
C ASP A 44 2.36 5.73 -7.12
N HIS A 45 1.82 6.74 -6.43
CA HIS A 45 2.34 8.10 -6.48
C HIS A 45 3.81 8.17 -6.06
N TYR A 46 4.19 7.57 -4.93
CA TYR A 46 5.55 7.67 -4.42
C TYR A 46 6.56 6.79 -5.17
N LEU A 47 6.12 5.66 -5.73
CA LEU A 47 6.95 4.90 -6.67
C LEU A 47 7.28 5.75 -7.90
N LYS A 48 6.29 6.49 -8.44
CA LYS A 48 6.49 7.42 -9.57
C LYS A 48 7.35 8.63 -9.19
N PHE A 49 7.06 9.23 -8.03
CA PHE A 49 7.73 10.45 -7.58
C PHE A 49 9.23 10.23 -7.34
N TYR A 50 9.59 9.10 -6.70
CA TYR A 50 10.98 8.75 -6.44
C TYR A 50 11.60 7.85 -7.51
N ASN A 51 11.02 7.80 -8.71
CA ASN A 51 11.49 6.93 -9.79
C ASN A 51 12.98 7.18 -10.12
N ASN A 52 13.39 8.45 -10.15
CA ASN A 52 14.79 8.82 -10.36
C ASN A 52 15.75 8.23 -9.31
N ILE A 53 15.33 8.14 -8.04
CA ILE A 53 16.10 7.55 -6.93
C ILE A 53 16.07 6.03 -6.99
N ILE A 54 14.94 5.42 -7.36
CA ILE A 54 14.84 3.95 -7.54
C ILE A 54 15.77 3.49 -8.67
N PHE A 55 15.72 4.19 -9.81
CA PHE A 55 16.53 3.85 -10.99
C PHE A 55 18.00 4.25 -10.84
N ASN A 56 18.31 5.22 -9.98
CA ASN A 56 19.69 5.58 -9.66
C ASN A 56 19.86 5.49 -8.15
N ILE A 57 19.93 4.27 -7.62
CA ILE A 57 19.93 4.00 -6.17
C ILE A 57 21.24 4.28 -5.45
N ASN A 58 22.23 4.76 -6.20
CA ASN A 58 23.44 5.34 -5.66
C ASN A 58 23.37 6.87 -5.76
N PRO A 59 23.64 7.60 -4.67
CA PRO A 59 23.75 9.04 -4.76
C PRO A 59 24.91 9.42 -5.71
N PRO A 60 24.77 10.50 -6.51
CA PRO A 60 25.78 10.87 -7.48
C PRO A 60 27.16 11.06 -6.82
N ASN A 61 28.18 10.51 -7.47
CA ASN A 61 29.60 10.50 -7.08
C ASN A 61 30.02 11.70 -6.23
N ARG A 62 30.18 11.47 -4.91
CA ARG A 62 31.11 12.14 -3.96
C ARG A 62 30.69 12.05 -2.49
N ILE A 63 29.59 11.39 -2.16
CA ILE A 63 29.29 11.10 -0.75
C ILE A 63 30.36 10.12 -0.26
N LYS A 64 31.42 10.65 0.37
CA LYS A 64 32.37 9.84 1.14
C LYS A 64 31.55 9.04 2.15
N ALA A 65 32.02 7.88 2.60
CA ALA A 65 31.32 7.02 3.57
C ALA A 65 30.84 7.73 4.87
N TYR A 66 31.25 8.98 5.09
CA TYR A 66 30.93 9.83 6.24
C TYR A 66 30.07 11.06 5.89
N GLU A 67 29.73 11.30 4.63
CA GLU A 67 28.83 12.39 4.25
C GLU A 67 27.37 11.95 4.39
N PRO A 68 26.49 12.82 4.92
CA PRO A 68 25.09 12.48 5.06
C PRO A 68 24.44 12.26 3.69
N LEU A 69 23.51 11.30 3.63
CA LEU A 69 22.65 11.12 2.46
C LEU A 69 21.91 12.43 2.14
N PRO A 70 21.67 12.75 0.86
CA PRO A 70 20.90 13.93 0.51
C PRO A 70 19.49 13.84 1.09
N GLU A 71 18.90 14.96 1.44
CA GLU A 71 17.62 15.01 2.16
C GLU A 71 16.51 14.23 1.42
N ASP A 72 16.44 14.34 0.09
CA ASP A 72 15.44 13.64 -0.73
C ASP A 72 15.56 12.11 -0.66
N TRP A 73 16.78 11.61 -0.45
CA TRP A 73 17.03 10.18 -0.30
C TRP A 73 16.55 9.68 1.05
N ILE A 74 16.82 10.45 2.11
CA ILE A 74 16.31 10.15 3.46
C ILE A 74 14.79 10.15 3.42
N LYS A 75 14.16 11.16 2.81
CA LYS A 75 12.71 11.24 2.62
C LYS A 75 12.16 10.04 1.84
N ALA A 76 12.83 9.60 0.78
CA ALA A 76 12.42 8.42 0.02
C ALA A 76 12.44 7.15 0.89
N LYS A 77 13.51 6.93 1.68
CA LYS A 77 13.62 5.81 2.62
C LYS A 77 12.48 5.80 3.62
N GLU A 78 12.28 6.94 4.30
CA GLU A 78 11.22 7.09 5.28
C GLU A 78 9.84 6.88 4.66
N THR A 79 9.62 7.40 3.46
CA THR A 79 8.35 7.24 2.74
C THR A 79 8.05 5.77 2.45
N PHE A 80 8.98 5.01 1.86
CA PHE A 80 8.72 3.59 1.57
C PHE A 80 8.57 2.75 2.83
N ARG A 81 9.33 3.06 3.89
CA ARG A 81 9.17 2.42 5.20
C ARG A 81 7.80 2.70 5.81
N ASN A 82 7.35 3.96 5.76
CA ASN A 82 6.03 4.35 6.26
C ASN A 82 4.90 3.70 5.45
N LEU A 83 5.01 3.65 4.12
CA LEU A 83 4.05 2.97 3.26
C LEU A 83 3.96 1.47 3.57
N SER A 84 5.10 0.82 3.85
CA SER A 84 5.12 -0.59 4.30
C SER A 84 4.32 -0.75 5.61
N CYS A 85 4.56 0.10 6.60
CA CYS A 85 3.87 0.06 7.89
C CYS A 85 2.37 0.37 7.76
N GLU A 86 2.01 1.39 6.97
CA GLU A 86 0.63 1.81 6.73
C GLU A 86 -0.16 0.69 6.05
N LEU A 87 0.41 0.08 5.00
CA LEU A 87 -0.18 -1.05 4.30
C LEU A 87 -0.37 -2.27 5.22
N GLU A 88 0.63 -2.60 6.04
CA GLU A 88 0.54 -3.71 6.99
C GLU A 88 -0.52 -3.48 8.06
N SER A 89 -0.51 -2.31 8.70
CA SER A 89 -1.43 -1.95 9.77
C SER A 89 -2.87 -1.96 9.26
N HIS A 90 -3.12 -1.35 8.11
CA HIS A 90 -4.44 -1.32 7.50
C HIS A 90 -4.91 -2.72 7.08
N TYR A 91 -4.04 -3.53 6.47
CA TYR A 91 -4.42 -4.89 6.09
C TYR A 91 -4.73 -5.77 7.30
N LYS A 92 -4.04 -5.58 8.43
CA LYS A 92 -4.28 -6.31 9.67
C LYS A 92 -5.59 -5.89 10.36
N SER A 93 -5.94 -4.60 10.32
CA SER A 93 -7.15 -4.08 10.96
C SER A 93 -8.44 -4.42 10.20
N MET A 94 -8.34 -4.75 8.91
CA MET A 94 -9.49 -5.13 8.09
C MET A 94 -10.10 -6.47 8.51
N ILE A 95 -11.37 -6.43 8.90
CA ILE A 95 -12.19 -7.62 9.16
C ILE A 95 -12.55 -8.32 7.85
N CYS A 96 -12.97 -7.55 6.84
CA CYS A 96 -13.38 -8.06 5.54
C CYS A 96 -12.31 -7.78 4.47
N LYS A 97 -11.90 -8.83 3.73
CA LYS A 97 -10.81 -8.77 2.74
C LYS A 97 -11.22 -9.23 1.33
N LEU A 98 -12.53 -9.32 1.08
CA LEU A 98 -13.14 -9.90 -0.13
C LEU A 98 -12.63 -9.28 -1.44
N PHE A 99 -12.32 -7.98 -1.46
CA PHE A 99 -11.93 -7.25 -2.68
C PHE A 99 -10.43 -6.93 -2.75
N LEU A 100 -9.62 -7.53 -1.88
CA LEU A 100 -8.18 -7.29 -1.79
C LEU A 100 -7.38 -8.31 -2.62
N PRO A 101 -6.13 -7.99 -3.01
CA PRO A 101 -5.17 -8.98 -3.45
C PRO A 101 -5.00 -10.12 -2.44
N LYS A 102 -4.49 -11.26 -2.90
CA LYS A 102 -4.16 -12.40 -2.05
C LYS A 102 -3.25 -11.97 -0.90
N LYS A 103 -3.43 -12.58 0.26
CA LYS A 103 -2.61 -12.34 1.46
C LYS A 103 -1.11 -12.34 1.15
N GLU A 104 -0.65 -13.35 0.42
CA GLU A 104 0.75 -13.50 -0.01
C GLU A 104 1.26 -12.29 -0.80
N ASN A 105 0.46 -11.78 -1.74
CA ASN A 105 0.81 -10.59 -2.53
C ASN A 105 0.94 -9.35 -1.64
N ILE A 106 0.03 -9.16 -0.69
CA ILE A 106 0.09 -8.03 0.24
C ILE A 106 1.36 -8.09 1.08
N TYR A 107 1.67 -9.24 1.69
CA TYR A 107 2.88 -9.38 2.49
C TYR A 107 4.17 -9.28 1.68
N THR A 108 4.16 -9.75 0.43
CA THR A 108 5.27 -9.57 -0.51
C THR A 108 5.50 -8.09 -0.76
N SER A 109 4.44 -7.33 -1.06
CA SER A 109 4.53 -5.88 -1.29
C SER A 109 5.03 -5.12 -0.07
N ILE A 110 4.55 -5.47 1.14
CA ILE A 110 5.02 -4.89 2.41
C ILE A 110 6.52 -5.15 2.58
N LYS A 111 6.95 -6.39 2.42
CA LYS A 111 8.36 -6.79 2.51
C LYS A 111 9.20 -6.05 1.48
N ASP A 112 8.73 -5.93 0.24
CA ASP A 112 9.48 -5.32 -0.84
C ASP A 112 9.59 -3.80 -0.69
N LEU A 113 8.54 -3.13 -0.22
CA LEU A 113 8.61 -1.71 0.18
C LEU A 113 9.65 -1.49 1.29
N MET A 114 9.69 -2.38 2.28
CA MET A 114 10.69 -2.33 3.34
C MET A 114 12.10 -2.56 2.80
N ILE A 115 12.30 -3.56 1.93
CA ILE A 115 13.61 -3.81 1.32
C ILE A 115 14.03 -2.62 0.47
N LEU A 116 13.13 -2.06 -0.34
CA LEU A 116 13.37 -0.88 -1.16
C LEU A 116 13.86 0.29 -0.28
N SER A 117 13.20 0.54 0.86
CA SER A 117 13.63 1.57 1.82
C SER A 117 15.03 1.33 2.37
N ASN A 118 15.44 0.08 2.54
CA ASN A 118 16.75 -0.26 3.10
C ASN A 118 17.88 -0.11 2.07
N ILE A 119 17.60 -0.44 0.80
CA ILE A 119 18.62 -0.41 -0.26
C ILE A 119 18.88 0.98 -0.83
N ILE A 120 17.95 1.93 -0.65
CA ILE A 120 18.15 3.33 -1.04
C ILE A 120 19.34 3.92 -0.27
N GLY A 121 20.32 4.43 -1.01
CA GLY A 121 21.48 5.12 -0.47
C GLY A 121 22.59 4.20 0.04
N ILE A 122 22.54 2.90 -0.27
CA ILE A 122 23.67 1.99 -0.02
C ILE A 122 24.74 2.27 -1.08
N ALA A 123 25.95 2.65 -0.65
CA ALA A 123 27.08 2.81 -1.55
C ALA A 123 27.48 1.47 -2.20
N ASN A 124 27.73 1.50 -3.51
CA ASN A 124 28.08 0.36 -4.37
C ASN A 124 29.40 -0.37 -4.03
N ASP A 125 30.06 -0.11 -2.89
CA ASP A 125 31.28 -0.81 -2.48
C ASP A 125 31.03 -2.32 -2.22
N TYR A 126 29.76 -2.74 -2.15
CA TYR A 126 29.35 -4.13 -2.04
C TYR A 126 28.89 -4.69 -3.39
N LYS A 127 29.42 -5.87 -3.73
CA LYS A 127 29.20 -6.77 -4.91
C LYS A 127 27.74 -7.01 -5.40
N GLY A 128 26.74 -6.29 -4.94
CA GLY A 128 25.33 -6.48 -5.31
C GLY A 128 24.85 -5.51 -6.39
N ASN A 129 24.11 -6.02 -7.38
CA ASN A 129 23.37 -5.18 -8.33
C ASN A 129 22.11 -4.60 -7.66
N TYR A 130 22.30 -3.65 -6.72
CA TYR A 130 21.20 -3.04 -5.95
C TYR A 130 20.23 -2.26 -6.83
N GLN A 131 20.71 -1.69 -7.93
CA GLN A 131 19.88 -0.97 -8.90
C GLN A 131 18.91 -1.92 -9.60
N GLU A 132 19.38 -3.04 -10.16
CA GLU A 132 18.50 -4.05 -10.76
C GLU A 132 17.55 -4.64 -9.72
N LYS A 133 18.02 -4.85 -8.49
CA LYS A 133 17.18 -5.30 -7.39
C LYS A 133 16.06 -4.29 -7.09
N ALA A 134 16.35 -3.00 -7.07
CA ALA A 134 15.35 -1.96 -6.81
C ALA A 134 14.26 -1.92 -7.88
N ILE A 135 14.65 -2.00 -9.16
CA ILE A 135 13.72 -2.06 -10.30
C ILE A 135 12.82 -3.30 -10.18
N ARG A 136 13.39 -4.47 -9.91
CA ARG A 136 12.61 -5.72 -9.71
C ARG A 136 11.64 -5.61 -8.53
N LEU A 137 12.05 -4.98 -7.42
CA LEU A 137 11.18 -4.77 -6.27
C LEU A 137 10.02 -3.83 -6.62
N GLU A 138 10.27 -2.75 -7.37
CA GLU A 138 9.22 -1.85 -7.84
C GLU A 138 8.18 -2.60 -8.69
N GLU A 139 8.64 -3.36 -9.69
CA GLU A 139 7.79 -4.16 -10.58
C GLU A 139 6.95 -5.16 -9.79
N GLU A 140 7.56 -5.83 -8.81
CA GLU A 140 6.91 -6.82 -7.96
C GLU A 140 5.84 -6.19 -7.04
N ILE A 141 6.13 -5.03 -6.45
CA ILE A 141 5.15 -4.26 -5.67
C ILE A 141 3.94 -3.90 -6.55
N ARG A 142 4.18 -3.37 -7.76
CA ARG A 142 3.09 -3.02 -8.68
C ARG A 142 2.25 -4.24 -9.06
N ARG A 143 2.91 -5.36 -9.40
CA ARG A 143 2.25 -6.63 -9.77
C ARG A 143 1.40 -7.17 -8.63
N CYS A 144 1.95 -7.26 -7.42
CA CYS A 144 1.28 -7.81 -6.26
C CYS A 144 0.07 -6.96 -5.83
N LEU A 145 0.19 -5.64 -5.89
CA LEU A 145 -0.87 -4.69 -5.53
C LEU A 145 -1.86 -4.40 -6.67
N LYS A 146 -1.65 -4.97 -7.87
CA LYS A 146 -2.43 -4.70 -9.08
C LYS A 146 -2.46 -3.20 -9.44
N ILE A 147 -1.33 -2.52 -9.24
CA ILE A 147 -1.13 -1.12 -9.67
C ILE A 147 -0.73 -1.17 -11.16
N PRO A 148 -1.32 -0.33 -12.03
CA PRO A 148 -0.92 -0.26 -13.43
C PRO A 148 0.58 0.01 -13.58
N GLN A 149 1.21 -0.67 -14.54
CA GLN A 149 2.59 -0.36 -14.92
C GLN A 149 2.63 1.00 -15.64
N ILE A 150 3.73 1.71 -15.49
CA ILE A 150 4.01 2.87 -16.33
C ILE A 150 4.39 2.30 -17.70
N ASN A 151 3.52 2.51 -18.70
CA ASN A 151 3.92 2.26 -20.08
C ASN A 151 5.04 3.26 -20.38
N ASN A 152 6.28 2.77 -20.43
CA ASN A 152 7.37 3.51 -21.05
C ASN A 152 7.08 3.51 -22.55
N GLU A 153 6.29 4.48 -23.02
CA GLU A 153 6.30 4.84 -24.43
C GLU A 153 7.74 5.26 -24.76
N LYS A 154 8.40 4.41 -25.54
CA LYS A 154 9.76 4.58 -26.03
C LYS A 154 9.84 5.69 -27.06
#